data_AF-A0AAN8L8S7-F1
#
_entry.id   AF-A0AAN8L8S7-F1
#
_cell.length_a   1.000
_cell.length_b   1.000
_cell.length_c   1.000
_cell.angle_alpha   90.00
_cell.angle_beta   90.00
_cell.angle_gamma   90.00
#
_symmetry.space_group_name_H-M   'P 1'
#
loop_
_entity.id
_entity.type
_entity.pdbx_description
1 polymer ?
#
loop_
_entity_poly.entity_id
_entity_poly.type
_entity_poly.pdbx_seq_one_letter_code
_entity_poly.pdbx_strand_id
1 'polypeptide(L)'
;MWDYKERAESVSTRYQLLKHYKLRHGHFGCEIGRIMATMDKHRKTRPECILKALIVYLNEEPPSLVKEYLDIDLGAKKKMEDTVIGIYVIKKEGAELLIPQRTLAS
;
A
#
# COMPACT_ATOMS: atom_id res chain seq x y z
N MET A 1 -14.86 -13.33 -16.26
CA MET A 1 -13.98 -14.48 -15.97
C MET A 1 -12.56 -13.98 -16.16
N TRP A 2 -11.82 -13.73 -15.07
CA TRP A 2 -10.45 -13.20 -15.17
C TRP A 2 -9.56 -14.25 -15.87
N ASP A 3 -8.87 -13.84 -16.94
CA ASP A 3 -8.05 -14.74 -17.74
C ASP A 3 -6.87 -15.25 -16.89
N TYR A 4 -6.64 -16.56 -16.92
CA TYR A 4 -5.59 -17.23 -16.14
C TYR A 4 -4.21 -16.67 -16.51
N LYS A 5 -4.05 -16.25 -17.76
CA LYS A 5 -2.85 -15.61 -18.29
C LYS A 5 -2.56 -14.27 -17.62
N GLU A 6 -3.55 -13.38 -17.51
CA GLU A 6 -3.42 -12.10 -16.81
C GLU A 6 -3.06 -12.28 -15.32
N ARG A 7 -3.63 -13.31 -14.68
CA ARG A 7 -3.32 -13.63 -13.28
C ARG A 7 -1.88 -14.13 -13.12
N ALA A 8 -1.39 -14.96 -14.05
CA ALA A 8 -0.02 -15.46 -14.04
C ALA A 8 1.01 -14.35 -14.31
N GLU A 9 0.73 -13.48 -15.28
CA GLU A 9 1.58 -12.31 -15.59
C GLU A 9 1.62 -11.33 -14.41
N SER A 10 0.47 -11.06 -13.77
CA SER A 10 0.41 -10.25 -12.54
C SER A 10 1.23 -10.84 -11.38
N VAL A 11 1.28 -12.17 -11.24
CA VAL A 11 2.12 -12.84 -10.24
C VAL A 11 3.61 -12.73 -10.60
N SER A 12 3.94 -12.86 -11.89
CA SER A 12 5.32 -12.73 -12.41
C SER A 12 5.88 -11.32 -12.19
N THR A 13 5.13 -10.27 -12.55
CA THR A 13 5.56 -8.88 -12.37
C THR A 13 5.80 -8.54 -10.91
N ARG A 14 4.93 -9.01 -10.00
CA ARG A 14 5.10 -8.84 -8.55
C ARG A 14 6.37 -9.53 -8.04
N TYR A 15 6.67 -10.74 -8.54
CA TYR A 15 7.86 -11.47 -8.15
C TYR A 15 9.14 -10.75 -8.57
N GLN A 16 9.17 -10.18 -9.78
CA GLN A 16 10.32 -9.41 -10.28
C GLN A 16 10.57 -8.15 -9.43
N LEU A 17 9.52 -7.42 -9.09
CA LEU A 17 9.61 -6.24 -8.23
C LEU A 17 10.21 -6.57 -6.86
N LEU A 18 9.71 -7.63 -6.22
CA LEU A 18 10.22 -8.11 -4.94
C LEU A 18 11.68 -8.55 -5.02
N LYS A 19 12.10 -9.13 -6.15
CA LYS A 19 13.51 -9.48 -6.39
C LYS A 19 14.38 -8.22 -6.43
N HIS A 20 13.96 -7.17 -7.14
CA HIS A 20 14.70 -5.91 -7.21
C HIS A 20 14.79 -5.20 -5.85
N TYR A 21 13.72 -5.26 -5.04
CA TYR A 21 13.74 -4.73 -3.67
C TYR A 21 14.79 -5.40 -2.79
N LYS A 22 14.89 -6.73 -2.87
CA LYS A 22 15.88 -7.50 -2.08
C LYS A 22 17.33 -7.22 -2.49
N LEU A 23 17.55 -6.77 -3.72
CA LEU A 23 18.87 -6.41 -4.25
C LEU A 23 19.25 -4.96 -3.93
N ARG A 24 18.38 -4.18 -3.29
CA ARG A 24 18.70 -2.81 -2.88
C ARG A 24 19.46 -2.86 -1.55
N HIS A 25 20.60 -2.17 -1.49
CA HIS A 25 21.44 -2.06 -0.30
C HIS A 25 21.42 -0.64 0.26
N GLY A 26 22.04 -0.42 1.42
CA GLY A 26 22.16 0.89 2.05
C GLY A 26 20.85 1.37 2.70
N HIS A 27 20.74 2.68 2.94
CA HIS A 27 19.62 3.29 3.66
C HIS A 27 18.25 2.89 3.08
N PHE A 28 18.08 3.03 1.75
CA PHE A 28 16.86 2.65 1.05
C PHE A 28 16.54 1.15 1.14
N GLY A 29 17.57 0.29 1.10
CA GLY A 29 17.40 -1.15 1.28
C GLY A 29 16.90 -1.51 2.68
N CYS A 30 17.44 -0.87 3.72
CA CYS A 30 16.96 -1.04 5.10
C CYS A 30 15.49 -0.61 5.25
N GLU A 31 15.12 0.52 4.66
CA GLU A 31 13.76 1.06 4.74
C GLU A 31 12.75 0.20 3.98
N ILE A 32 13.08 -0.24 2.75
CA ILE A 32 12.31 -1.24 2.00
C ILE A 32 12.16 -2.51 2.84
N GLY A 33 13.22 -2.99 3.48
CA GLY A 33 13.18 -4.16 4.36
C GLY A 33 12.18 -4.00 5.52
N ARG A 34 12.15 -2.83 6.18
CA ARG A 34 11.16 -2.54 7.23
C ARG A 34 9.73 -2.55 6.71
N ILE A 35 9.48 -1.93 5.57
CA ILE A 35 8.15 -1.93 4.93
C ILE A 35 7.74 -3.37 4.63
N MET A 36 8.63 -4.15 4.01
CA MET A 36 8.34 -5.54 3.65
C MET A 36 8.09 -6.44 4.87
N ALA A 37 8.73 -6.19 6.01
CA ALA A 37 8.49 -6.94 7.24
C ALA A 37 7.06 -6.76 7.80
N THR A 38 6.35 -5.69 7.43
CA THR A 38 4.94 -5.50 7.79
C THR A 38 3.97 -6.23 6.85
N MET A 39 4.43 -6.65 5.68
CA MET A 39 3.64 -7.35 4.66
C MET A 39 3.09 -8.70 5.17
N ASP A 40 3.89 -9.44 5.95
CA ASP A 40 3.51 -10.78 6.41
C ASP A 40 2.55 -10.75 7.60
N LYS A 41 2.38 -9.59 8.25
CA LYS A 41 1.47 -9.42 9.39
C LYS A 41 0.00 -9.42 8.95
N HIS A 42 -0.32 -8.83 7.79
CA HIS A 42 -1.69 -8.73 7.30
C HIS A 42 -1.79 -8.87 5.78
N ARG A 43 -2.49 -9.90 5.29
CA ARG A 43 -2.69 -10.12 3.84
C ARG A 43 -3.33 -8.91 3.13
N LYS A 44 -4.14 -8.12 3.86
CA LYS A 44 -4.82 -6.91 3.35
C LYS A 44 -3.86 -5.74 3.12
N THR A 45 -2.77 -5.62 3.88
CA THR A 45 -1.79 -4.53 3.75
C THR A 45 -0.70 -4.83 2.73
N ARG A 46 -0.69 -6.05 2.16
CA ARG A 46 0.33 -6.49 1.21
C ARG A 46 0.44 -5.60 -0.05
N PRO A 47 -0.64 -5.19 -0.72
CA PRO A 47 -0.55 -4.27 -1.86
C PRO A 47 0.06 -2.92 -1.47
N GLU A 48 -0.34 -2.38 -0.31
CA GLU A 48 0.17 -1.12 0.23
C GLU A 48 1.68 -1.20 0.51
N CYS A 49 2.15 -2.30 1.12
CA CYS A 49 3.58 -2.51 1.40
C CYS A 49 4.42 -2.54 0.13
N ILE A 50 3.95 -3.24 -0.92
CA ILE A 50 4.66 -3.35 -2.20
C ILE A 50 4.79 -1.97 -2.87
N LEU A 51 3.74 -1.15 -2.78
CA LEU A 51 3.71 0.20 -3.35
C LEU A 51 4.58 1.18 -2.54
N LYS A 52 4.54 1.14 -1.21
CA LYS A 52 5.43 1.93 -0.35
C LYS A 52 6.90 1.59 -0.61
N ALA A 53 7.24 0.32 -0.78
CA ALA A 53 8.58 -0.11 -1.15
C ALA A 53 9.00 0.38 -2.55
N LEU A 54 8.05 0.52 -3.50
CA LEU A 54 8.33 1.06 -4.83
C LEU A 54 8.77 2.52 -4.76
N ILE A 55 8.07 3.31 -3.94
CA ILE A 55 8.35 4.73 -3.73
C ILE A 55 9.78 4.91 -3.21
N VAL A 56 10.14 4.18 -2.16
CA VAL A 56 11.50 4.20 -1.61
C VAL A 56 12.54 3.72 -2.64
N TYR A 57 12.20 2.72 -3.46
CA TYR A 57 13.07 2.24 -4.53
C TYR A 57 13.32 3.31 -5.61
N LEU A 58 12.33 4.15 -5.91
CA LEU A 58 12.45 5.26 -6.85
C LEU A 58 13.16 6.49 -6.26
N ASN A 59 13.65 6.40 -5.01
CA ASN A 59 14.26 7.52 -4.28
C ASN A 59 13.27 8.65 -3.96
N GLU A 60 12.00 8.31 -3.87
CA GLU A 60 10.91 9.21 -3.50
C GLU A 60 10.51 8.94 -2.04
N GLU A 61 9.90 9.93 -1.38
CA GLU A 61 9.49 9.79 0.02
C GLU A 61 8.06 9.20 0.13
N PRO A 62 7.83 8.12 0.89
CA PRO A 62 6.49 7.53 1.06
C PRO A 62 5.40 8.51 1.53
N PRO A 63 5.67 9.44 2.47
CA PRO A 63 4.68 10.44 2.88
C PRO A 63 4.29 11.43 1.78
N SER A 64 5.12 11.62 0.75
CA SER A 64 4.80 12.53 -0.35
C SER A 64 3.80 11.93 -1.34
N LEU A 65 3.74 10.59 -1.44
CA LEU A 65 2.88 9.86 -2.38
C LEU A 65 1.64 9.19 -1.76
N VAL A 66 1.67 8.83 -0.48
CA VAL A 66 0.50 8.21 0.19
C VAL A 66 -0.29 9.28 0.93
N LYS A 67 -1.42 9.71 0.36
CA LYS A 67 -2.33 10.65 1.00
C LYS A 67 -3.58 9.94 1.51
N GLU A 68 -3.91 10.19 2.77
CA GLU A 68 -5.15 9.71 3.38
C GLU A 68 -6.23 10.80 3.23
N TYR A 69 -7.41 10.39 2.78
CA TYR A 69 -8.58 11.25 2.67
C TYR A 69 -9.76 10.60 3.39
N LEU A 70 -10.61 11.42 4.00
CA LEU A 70 -11.93 10.98 4.43
C LEU A 70 -12.87 11.00 3.21
N ASP A 71 -13.85 10.10 3.19
CA ASP A 71 -14.89 10.09 2.14
C ASP A 71 -15.73 11.37 2.10
N ILE A 72 -15.77 12.10 3.20
CA ILE A 72 -16.39 13.44 3.31
C ILE A 72 -15.47 14.60 2.90
N ASP A 73 -14.21 14.35 2.53
CA ASP A 73 -13.29 15.42 2.12
C ASP A 73 -13.66 15.94 0.72
N LEU A 74 -14.43 17.02 0.71
CA LEU A 74 -14.91 17.71 -0.50
C LEU A 74 -13.77 18.21 -1.40
N GLY A 75 -12.57 18.42 -0.85
CA GLY A 75 -11.38 18.86 -1.58
C GLY A 75 -10.52 17.72 -2.12
N ALA A 76 -10.74 16.49 -1.67
CA ALA A 76 -9.92 15.33 -2.03
C ALA A 76 -9.97 15.05 -3.54
N LYS A 77 -11.16 15.09 -4.15
CA LYS A 77 -11.35 14.80 -5.57
C LYS A 77 -10.50 15.70 -6.47
N LYS A 78 -10.55 17.02 -6.24
CA LYS A 78 -9.77 18.00 -7.01
C LYS A 78 -8.26 17.78 -6.83
N LYS A 79 -7.81 17.54 -5.60
CA LYS A 79 -6.39 17.24 -5.31
C LYS A 79 -5.91 15.94 -5.97
N MET A 80 -6.79 14.94 -6.11
CA MET A 80 -6.48 13.69 -6.81
C MET A 80 -6.36 13.91 -8.32
N GLU A 81 -7.23 14.74 -8.91
CA GLU A 81 -7.19 15.12 -10.34
C GLU A 81 -5.91 15.90 -10.70
N ASP A 82 -5.43 16.75 -9.78
CA ASP A 82 -4.20 17.55 -9.97
C ASP A 82 -2.89 16.75 -9.78
N THR A 83 -2.96 15.49 -9.34
CA THR A 83 -1.79 14.66 -9.04
C THR A 83 -1.51 13.66 -10.16
N VAL A 84 -0.32 13.72 -10.75
CA VAL A 84 0.08 12.84 -11.88
C VAL A 84 0.14 11.35 -11.47
N ILE A 85 0.71 11.05 -10.29
CA ILE A 85 0.73 9.70 -9.69
C ILE A 85 0.58 9.86 -8.17
N GLY A 86 -0.40 9.19 -7.57
CA GLY A 86 -0.61 9.20 -6.13
C GLY A 86 -1.25 7.90 -5.66
N ILE A 87 -0.92 7.48 -4.43
CA ILE A 87 -1.56 6.36 -3.76
C ILE A 87 -2.47 6.93 -2.70
N TYR A 88 -3.75 6.57 -2.78
CA TYR A 88 -4.77 7.14 -1.91
C TYR A 88 -5.39 6.09 -1.03
N VAL A 89 -5.53 6.41 0.25
CA VAL A 89 -6.35 5.64 1.19
C VAL A 89 -7.58 6.48 1.50
N ILE A 90 -8.75 6.01 1.06
CA ILE A 90 -10.03 6.63 1.39
C ILE A 90 -10.59 5.91 2.62
N LYS A 91 -10.63 6.61 3.75
CA LYS A 91 -11.25 6.12 4.98
C LYS A 91 -12.70 6.58 4.99
N LYS A 92 -13.63 5.65 5.24
CA LYS A 92 -15.03 6.01 5.45
C LYS A 92 -15.21 6.61 6.83
N GLU A 93 -15.92 7.73 6.93
CA GLU A 93 -16.33 8.28 8.22
C GLU A 93 -17.11 7.21 9.03
N GLY A 94 -16.78 7.06 10.32
CA GLY A 94 -17.40 6.07 11.20
C GLY A 94 -16.94 4.61 11.02
N ALA A 95 -16.02 4.31 10.10
CA ALA A 95 -15.52 2.93 9.90
C ALA A 95 -14.71 2.38 11.10
N GLU A 96 -14.27 3.25 12.02
CA GLU A 96 -13.58 2.85 13.26
C GLU A 96 -14.53 2.20 14.29
N LEU A 97 -15.85 2.36 14.15
CA LEU A 97 -16.85 1.86 15.09
C LEU A 97 -17.22 0.37 14.89
N LEU A 98 -16.61 -0.33 13.93
CA LEU A 98 -16.92 -1.73 13.60
C LEU A 98 -15.82 -2.73 13.97
N ILE A 99 -14.97 -2.41 14.95
CA ILE A 99 -14.24 -3.46 15.67
C ILE A 99 -15.31 -4.23 16.45
N PRO A 100 -15.57 -5.53 16.20
CA PRO A 100 -16.38 -6.30 17.12
C PRO A 100 -15.61 -6.30 18.44
N GLN A 101 -16.13 -5.59 19.44
CA GLN A 101 -15.77 -5.81 20.83
C GLN A 101 -15.90 -7.33 21.02
N ARG A 102 -14.76 -7.99 21.18
CA ARG A 102 -14.69 -9.41 21.53
C ARG A 102 -15.48 -9.52 22.82
N THR A 103 -16.72 -9.99 22.76
CA THR A 103 -17.54 -10.19 23.94
C THR A 103 -16.76 -11.11 24.85
N LEU A 104 -16.22 -10.55 25.93
CA LEU A 104 -15.76 -11.32 27.07
C LEU A 104 -17.02 -11.99 27.62
N ALA A 105 -17.22 -13.24 27.25
CA ALA A 105 -18.14 -14.11 27.95
C ALA A 105 -17.48 -14.42 29.31
N SER A 106 -18.09 -13.87 30.35
CA SER A 106 -17.99 -14.25 31.76
C SER A 106 -18.26 -15.73 31.98
#